data_AF-A0AAD4WSU4-F1
#
_entry.id   AF-A0AAD4WSU4-F1
#
_cell.length_a   1.000
_cell.length_b   1.000
_cell.length_c   1.000
_cell.angle_alpha   90.00
_cell.angle_beta   90.00
_cell.angle_gamma   90.00
#
_symmetry.space_group_name_H-M   'P 1'
#
loop_
_entity.id
_entity.type
_entity.pdbx_description
1 polymer ?
#
loop_
_entity_poly.entity_id
_entity_poly.type
_entity_poly.pdbx_seq_one_letter_code
_entity_poly.pdbx_strand_id
1 'polypeptide(L)'
;MTLEEAWSGRRLSVDHFKIFCCIAYAHVPNEKRKKLDDKGEKYVFLSVSDHSKAYRLFNPITKKIIISRDVIFDEENMWNWIEKASKQQLILVIFYEDERIKVD
;
A
#
# COMPACT_ATOMS: atom_id res chain seq x y z
N MET A 1 -13.34 2.50 -23.65
CA MET A 1 -14.00 3.82 -23.66
C MET A 1 -15.09 3.74 -22.61
N THR A 2 -14.91 4.43 -21.48
CA THR A 2 -15.99 4.54 -20.48
C THR A 2 -17.04 5.54 -20.96
N LEU A 3 -18.27 5.46 -20.45
CA LEU A 3 -19.37 6.35 -20.86
C LEU A 3 -19.01 7.84 -20.65
N GLU A 4 -18.26 8.14 -19.58
CA GLU A 4 -17.82 9.50 -19.26
C GLU A 4 -16.77 10.05 -20.24
N GLU A 5 -15.84 9.21 -20.72
CA GLU A 5 -14.86 9.60 -21.74
C GLU A 5 -15.54 9.93 -23.07
N ALA A 6 -16.58 9.18 -23.44
CA ALA A 6 -17.34 9.38 -24.67
C ALA A 6 -18.14 10.70 -24.67
N TRP A 7 -18.67 11.10 -23.51
CA TRP A 7 -19.48 12.33 -23.37
C TRP A 7 -18.65 13.59 -23.09
N SER A 8 -17.54 13.47 -22.34
CA SER A 8 -16.71 14.62 -21.98
C SER A 8 -15.63 14.94 -23.02
N GLY A 9 -15.31 14.00 -23.92
CA GLY A 9 -14.21 14.11 -24.86
C GLY A 9 -12.83 14.17 -24.19
N ARG A 10 -12.76 13.99 -22.86
CA ARG A 10 -11.54 13.98 -22.07
C ARG A 10 -11.25 12.55 -21.64
N ARG A 11 -10.00 12.13 -21.83
CA ARG A 11 -9.51 10.86 -21.29
C ARG A 11 -9.42 10.99 -19.77
N LEU A 12 -9.99 10.03 -19.04
CA LEU A 12 -9.91 10.02 -17.58
C LEU A 12 -8.48 9.71 -17.15
N SER A 13 -7.91 10.57 -16.31
CA SER A 13 -6.62 10.31 -15.66
C SER A 13 -6.83 9.29 -14.53
N VAL A 14 -6.18 8.14 -14.67
CA VAL A 14 -6.14 7.09 -13.65
C VAL A 14 -4.94 7.24 -12.70
N ASP A 15 -4.24 8.37 -12.74
CA ASP A 15 -3.01 8.61 -11.97
C ASP A 15 -3.21 8.50 -10.44
N HIS A 16 -4.46 8.65 -9.99
CA HIS A 16 -4.85 8.52 -8.58
C HIS A 16 -5.00 7.06 -8.13
N PHE A 17 -5.17 6.12 -9.06
CA PHE A 17 -5.20 4.69 -8.74
C PHE A 17 -3.76 4.19 -8.57
N LYS A 18 -3.53 3.49 -7.47
CA LYS A 18 -2.23 2.92 -7.10
C LYS A 18 -2.35 1.43 -6.86
N ILE A 19 -1.30 0.67 -7.17
CA ILE A 19 -1.26 -0.78 -6.95
C ILE A 19 -1.44 -1.05 -5.45
N PHE A 20 -2.46 -1.82 -5.11
CA PHE A 20 -2.75 -2.20 -3.73
C PHE A 20 -1.58 -2.95 -3.11
N CYS A 21 -1.31 -2.75 -1.82
CA CYS A 21 -0.20 -3.38 -1.08
C CYS A 21 1.22 -3.05 -1.61
N CYS A 22 1.38 -2.09 -2.52
CA CYS A 22 2.71 -1.64 -2.93
C CYS A 22 3.45 -0.93 -1.79
N ILE A 23 4.76 -0.80 -1.95
CA ILE A 23 5.58 -0.01 -1.03
C ILE A 23 5.28 1.47 -1.24
N ALA A 24 5.13 2.19 -0.13
CA ALA A 24 4.86 3.62 -0.13
C ALA A 24 5.76 4.33 0.88
N TYR A 25 6.32 5.47 0.52
CA TYR A 25 7.14 6.30 1.39
C TYR A 25 6.38 7.56 1.78
N ALA A 26 6.03 7.67 3.07
CA ALA A 26 5.34 8.85 3.59
C ALA A 26 6.36 9.92 4.01
N HIS A 27 6.10 11.17 3.66
CA HIS A 27 6.97 12.27 4.08
C HIS A 27 6.97 12.45 5.61
N VAL A 28 8.16 12.56 6.20
CA VAL A 28 8.32 12.89 7.62
C VAL A 28 8.56 14.40 7.72
N PRO A 29 7.81 15.18 8.53
CA PRO A 29 8.05 16.61 8.69
C PRO A 29 9.43 16.93 9.27
N ASN A 30 9.98 18.10 8.94
CA ASN A 30 11.32 18.52 9.42
C ASN A 30 11.38 18.61 10.95
N GLU A 31 10.28 18.97 11.63
CA GLU A 31 10.27 19.10 13.09
C GLU A 31 10.48 17.76 13.81
N LYS A 32 10.19 16.64 13.13
CA LYS A 32 10.37 15.29 13.66
C LYS A 32 11.71 14.67 13.29
N ARG A 33 12.57 15.40 12.57
CA ARG A 33 13.85 14.91 12.02
C ARG A 33 15.04 15.66 12.62
N LYS A 34 16.14 14.93 12.83
CA LYS A 34 17.46 15.49 13.12
C LYS A 34 18.25 15.64 11.82
N LYS A 35 19.39 16.32 11.89
CA LYS A 35 20.27 16.51 10.73
C LYS A 35 20.72 15.13 10.20
N LEU A 36 20.51 14.91 8.90
CA LEU A 36 20.76 13.66 8.18
C LEU A 36 19.76 12.51 8.43
N ASP A 37 18.67 12.73 9.16
CA ASP A 37 17.60 11.72 9.23
C ASP A 37 16.87 11.60 7.88
N ASP A 38 16.40 10.39 7.59
CA ASP A 38 15.64 10.07 6.38
C ASP A 38 14.41 10.96 6.22
N LYS A 39 14.15 11.41 5.00
CA LYS A 39 13.02 12.32 4.69
C LYS A 39 11.67 11.61 4.59
N GLY A 40 11.68 10.28 4.50
CA GLY A 40 10.49 9.48 4.31
C GLY A 40 10.59 8.19 5.09
N GLU A 41 9.45 7.71 5.56
CA GLU A 41 9.33 6.43 6.25
C GLU A 41 8.56 5.44 5.35
N LYS A 42 8.95 4.17 5.41
CA LYS A 42 8.42 3.10 4.56
C LYS A 42 7.14 2.49 5.13
N TYR A 43 6.13 2.35 4.27
CA TYR A 43 4.80 1.81 4.57
C TYR A 43 4.30 0.88 3.44
N VAL A 44 3.18 0.22 3.72
CA VAL A 44 2.37 -0.53 2.75
C VAL A 44 1.13 0.31 2.40
N PHE A 45 0.86 0.49 1.11
CA PHE A 45 -0.36 1.14 0.67
C PHE A 45 -1.58 0.24 0.92
N LEU A 46 -2.55 0.75 1.69
CA LEU A 46 -3.83 0.07 1.91
C LEU A 46 -4.90 0.62 0.99
N SER A 47 -5.33 1.87 1.16
CA SER A 47 -6.44 2.41 0.36
C SER A 47 -6.43 3.93 0.39
N VAL A 48 -7.33 4.55 -0.35
CA VAL A 48 -7.65 5.97 -0.17
C VAL A 48 -8.47 6.14 1.11
N SER A 49 -8.32 7.27 1.80
CA SER A 49 -9.08 7.63 3.00
C SER A 49 -10.52 8.04 2.64
N ASP A 50 -11.49 7.60 3.43
CA ASP A 50 -12.91 7.94 3.21
C ASP A 50 -13.22 9.41 3.57
N HIS A 51 -12.45 9.97 4.50
CA HIS A 51 -12.70 11.31 5.06
C HIS A 51 -11.84 12.40 4.42
N SER A 52 -10.85 12.04 3.59
CA SER A 52 -9.91 13.01 3.04
C SER A 52 -9.27 12.53 1.73
N LYS A 53 -8.83 13.46 0.88
CA LYS A 53 -8.02 13.16 -0.31
C LYS A 53 -6.58 12.78 0.09
N ALA A 54 -6.44 11.68 0.81
CA ALA A 54 -5.20 11.17 1.37
C ALA A 54 -5.18 9.64 1.31
N TYR A 55 -4.02 9.06 1.52
CA TYR A 55 -3.81 7.61 1.48
C TYR A 55 -3.68 7.03 2.89
N ARG A 56 -4.28 5.86 3.08
CA ARG A 56 -4.13 5.01 4.27
C ARG A 56 -2.91 4.13 4.06
N LEU A 57 -1.96 4.25 4.96
CA LEU A 57 -0.67 3.58 4.90
C LEU A 57 -0.47 2.75 6.16
N PHE A 58 -0.01 1.52 6.02
CA PHE A 58 0.23 0.61 7.13
C PHE A 58 1.72 0.37 7.34
N ASN A 59 2.17 0.52 8.58
CA ASN A 59 3.52 0.14 8.97
C ASN A 59 3.47 -1.26 9.63
N PRO A 60 3.97 -2.32 8.97
CA PRO A 60 3.95 -3.68 9.49
C PRO A 60 4.98 -3.93 10.61
N ILE A 61 5.86 -2.98 10.92
CA ILE A 61 6.78 -3.02 12.06
C ILE A 61 6.06 -2.49 13.31
N THR A 62 5.51 -1.28 13.24
CA THR A 62 4.85 -0.64 14.37
C THR A 62 3.38 -1.02 14.53
N LYS A 63 2.81 -1.71 13.53
CA LYS A 63 1.40 -2.10 13.41
C LYS A 63 0.44 -0.91 13.43
N LYS A 64 0.90 0.27 13.00
CA LYS A 64 0.10 1.49 12.95
C LYS A 64 -0.37 1.79 11.54
N ILE A 65 -1.57 2.36 11.45
CA ILE A 65 -2.10 2.94 10.22
C ILE A 65 -2.01 4.44 10.34
N ILE A 66 -1.47 5.10 9.31
CA ILE A 66 -1.45 6.55 9.20
C ILE A 66 -2.25 6.98 7.97
N ILE A 67 -2.65 8.25 7.95
CA ILE A 67 -3.28 8.89 6.81
C ILE A 67 -2.36 10.03 6.36
N SER A 68 -1.84 9.95 5.13
CA SER A 68 -0.93 10.98 4.58
C SER A 68 -1.28 11.29 3.12
N ARG A 69 -1.12 12.56 2.74
CA ARG A 69 -1.24 13.01 1.34
C ARG A 69 0.09 13.00 0.61
N ASP A 70 1.17 13.27 1.34
CA ASP A 70 2.52 13.37 0.79
C ASP A 70 3.18 12.00 0.86
N VAL A 71 3.05 11.26 -0.24
CA VAL A 71 3.41 9.85 -0.36
C VAL A 71 4.02 9.61 -1.75
N ILE A 72 5.17 8.96 -1.78
CA ILE A 72 5.80 8.46 -3.01
C ILE A 72 5.54 6.95 -3.09
N PHE A 73 4.98 6.48 -4.19
CA PHE A 73 4.65 5.07 -4.41
C PHE A 73 5.74 4.38 -5.22
N ASP A 74 6.14 3.20 -4.75
CA ASP A 74 7.04 2.28 -5.42
C ASP A 74 6.20 1.04 -5.81
N GLU A 75 5.49 1.18 -6.92
CA GLU A 75 4.46 0.24 -7.38
C GLU A 75 5.05 -1.08 -7.91
N GLU A 76 6.36 -1.11 -8.19
CA GLU A 76 7.08 -2.30 -8.64
C GLU A 76 7.45 -3.22 -7.48
N ASN A 77 7.42 -2.72 -6.25
CA ASN A 77 7.84 -3.46 -5.07
C ASN A 77 6.69 -3.69 -4.08
N MET A 78 6.74 -4.85 -3.43
CA MET A 78 5.78 -5.25 -2.41
C MET A 78 6.48 -5.51 -1.09
N TRP A 79 5.73 -5.40 0.01
CA TRP A 79 6.27 -5.75 1.31
C TRP A 79 6.52 -7.25 1.42
N ASN A 80 7.73 -7.65 1.84
CA ASN A 80 8.03 -9.04 2.11
C ASN A 80 7.40 -9.47 3.44
N TRP A 81 6.28 -10.19 3.37
CA TRP A 81 5.56 -10.71 4.53
C TRP A 81 6.17 -12.01 5.09
N ILE A 82 7.00 -12.70 4.31
CA ILE A 82 7.47 -14.06 4.60
C ILE A 82 8.51 -14.06 5.73
N GLU A 83 9.36 -13.04 5.81
CA GLU A 83 10.42 -12.96 6.82
C GLU A 83 9.90 -12.87 8.27
N LYS A 84 8.66 -12.45 8.46
CA LYS A 84 8.03 -12.30 9.79
C LYS A 84 7.01 -13.37 10.12
N ALA A 85 6.61 -14.19 9.15
CA ALA A 85 5.67 -15.27 9.40
C ALA A 85 6.38 -16.37 10.20
N SER A 86 5.82 -16.74 11.35
CA SER A 86 6.28 -17.94 12.05
C SER A 86 6.10 -19.15 11.13
N LYS A 87 7.02 -20.13 11.19
CA LYS A 87 6.91 -21.37 10.40
C LYS A 87 5.51 -22.00 10.52
N GLN A 88 4.89 -21.91 11.69
CA GLN A 88 3.53 -22.41 11.96
C GLN A 88 2.45 -21.65 11.17
N GLN A 89 2.53 -20.31 11.08
CA GLN A 89 1.61 -19.53 10.26
C GLN A 89 1.77 -19.80 8.76
N LEU A 90 3.02 -19.97 8.29
CA LEU A 90 3.27 -20.25 6.88
C LEU A 90 2.70 -21.62 6.49
N ILE A 91 2.89 -22.62 7.35
CA ILE A 91 2.33 -23.97 7.20
C ILE A 91 0.80 -23.93 7.11
N LEU A 92 0.13 -23.16 7.98
CA LEU A 92 -1.34 -23.04 7.97
C LEU A 92 -1.85 -22.39 6.67
N VAL A 93 -1.17 -21.35 6.17
CA VAL A 93 -1.53 -20.68 4.91
C VAL A 93 -1.34 -21.62 3.71
N ILE A 94 -0.22 -22.36 3.67
CA ILE A 94 0.05 -23.32 2.59
C ILE A 94 -0.99 -24.45 2.59
N PHE A 95 -1.33 -25.01 3.76
CA PHE A 95 -2.36 -26.04 3.84
C PHE A 95 -3.75 -25.53 3.41
N TYR A 96 -4.09 -24.29 3.76
CA TYR A 96 -5.37 -23.69 3.37
C TYR A 96 -5.47 -23.44 1.85
N GLU A 97 -4.40 -22.96 1.22
CA GLU A 97 -4.34 -22.79 -0.25
C GLU A 97 -4.35 -24.16 -0.97
N ASP A 98 -3.66 -25.18 -0.44
CA ASP A 98 -3.67 -26.55 -1.00
C ASP A 98 -5.06 -27.20 -0.94
N GLU A 99 -5.84 -26.94 0.12
CA GLU A 99 -7.23 -27.38 0.22
C GLU A 99 -8.17 -26.68 -0.78
N ARG A 100 -7.87 -25.46 -1.22
CA ARG A 100 -8.65 -24.78 -2.27
C ARG A 100 -8.37 -25.30 -3.67
N ILE A 101 -7.14 -25.70 -3.97
CA ILE A 101 -6.75 -26.19 -5.31
C ILE A 101 -7.33 -27.59 -5.60
N LYS A 102 -7.80 -28.31 -4.57
CA LYS A 102 -8.52 -29.59 -4.71
C LYS A 102 -10.00 -29.43 -5.06
N VAL A 103 -10.49 -28.21 -5.24
CA VAL A 103 -11.88 -27.89 -5.60
C VAL A 103 -11.95 -27.24 -6.99
N ASP A 104 -11.24 -27.80 -7.96
CA ASP A 104 -11.44 -27.58 -9.41
C ASP A 104 -11.20 -28.89 -10.18
#